data_AF-A0A356X5J1-F1
#
_entry.id   AF-A0A356X5J1-F1
#
_cell.length_a   1.000
_cell.length_b   1.000
_cell.length_c   1.000
_cell.angle_alpha   90.00
_cell.angle_beta   90.00
_cell.angle_gamma   90.00
#
_symmetry.space_group_name_H-M   'P 1'
#
loop_
_entity.id
_entity.type
_entity.pdbx_description
1 polymer ?
#
loop_
_entity_poly.entity_id
_entity_poly.type
_entity_poly.pdbx_seq_one_letter_code
_entity_poly.pdbx_strand_id
1 'polypeptide(L)'
;DFQILKEQLFPAIEELKSCLFITKYAAGKIGINDKILDDPKYKLIFSVEAVNELVKDGVPFRDAYQQVAQQIEDGSFEPPTKLNHTHEGSIGNLRNEEIAERLNEVMLNFK
;
A
#
# COMPACT_ATOMS: atom_id res chain seq x y z
N ASP A 1 44.07 -25.38 -1.87
CA ASP A 1 43.90 -24.57 -0.66
C ASP A 1 42.64 -23.72 -0.83
N PHE A 2 41.61 -23.97 -0.01
CA PHE A 2 40.30 -23.27 -0.01
C PHE A 2 39.64 -23.33 1.37
N GLN A 3 40.42 -23.57 2.43
CA GLN A 3 39.84 -23.82 3.76
C GLN A 3 39.11 -22.59 4.29
N ILE A 4 39.74 -21.42 4.16
CA ILE A 4 39.15 -20.13 4.55
C ILE A 4 37.84 -19.85 3.78
N LEU A 5 37.79 -20.18 2.48
CA LEU A 5 36.57 -19.99 1.68
C LEU A 5 35.41 -20.81 2.22
N LYS A 6 35.64 -22.08 2.58
CA LYS A 6 34.58 -22.96 3.12
C LYS A 6 34.08 -22.49 4.49
N GLU A 7 34.98 -21.98 5.33
CA GLU A 7 34.64 -21.40 6.64
C GLU A 7 33.73 -20.18 6.53
N GLN A 8 33.76 -19.45 5.42
CA GLN A 8 32.86 -18.31 5.19
C GLN A 8 31.60 -18.71 4.39
N LEU A 9 31.77 -19.52 3.36
CA LEU A 9 30.72 -19.84 2.40
C LEU A 9 29.61 -20.69 3.02
N PHE A 10 29.95 -21.73 3.80
CA PHE A 10 28.93 -22.61 4.37
C PHE A 10 28.08 -21.91 5.44
N PRO A 11 28.66 -21.16 6.41
CA PRO A 11 27.84 -20.38 7.32
C PRO A 11 26.94 -19.36 6.60
N ALA A 12 27.44 -18.67 5.57
CA ALA A 12 26.63 -17.72 4.80
C ALA A 12 25.45 -18.39 4.08
N ILE A 13 25.63 -19.59 3.53
CA ILE A 13 24.54 -20.36 2.91
C ILE A 13 23.50 -20.78 3.95
N GLU A 14 23.92 -21.25 5.13
CA GLU A 14 23.00 -21.65 6.19
C GLU A 14 22.25 -20.44 6.78
N GLU A 15 22.90 -19.29 6.90
CA GLU A 15 22.26 -18.04 7.29
C GLU A 15 21.23 -17.60 6.25
N LEU A 16 21.56 -17.64 4.96
CA LEU A 16 20.62 -17.33 3.88
C LEU A 16 19.40 -18.26 3.91
N LYS A 17 19.60 -19.57 4.06
CA LYS A 17 18.50 -20.53 4.21
C LYS A 17 17.61 -20.20 5.40
N SER A 18 18.23 -19.84 6.53
CA SER A 18 17.52 -19.46 7.75
C SER A 18 16.69 -18.20 7.54
N CYS A 19 17.25 -17.17 6.90
CA CYS A 19 16.52 -15.96 6.53
C CYS A 19 15.33 -16.28 5.62
N LEU A 20 15.53 -17.06 4.57
CA LEU A 20 14.46 -17.46 3.65
C LEU A 20 13.35 -18.26 4.35
N PHE A 21 13.72 -19.14 5.29
CA PHE A 21 12.77 -19.89 6.10
C PHE A 21 11.92 -18.95 6.96
N ILE A 22 12.55 -18.02 7.69
CA ILE A 22 11.85 -17.03 8.53
C ILE A 22 10.93 -16.16 7.68
N THR A 23 11.43 -15.63 6.54
CA THR A 23 10.64 -14.80 5.63
C THR A 23 9.42 -15.56 5.11
N LYS A 24 9.60 -16.80 4.62
CA LYS A 24 8.50 -17.64 4.13
C LYS A 24 7.47 -17.91 5.23
N TYR A 25 7.95 -18.26 6.43
CA TYR A 25 7.09 -18.54 7.57
C TYR A 25 6.28 -17.30 7.98
N ALA A 26 6.95 -16.16 8.15
CA ALA A 26 6.31 -14.90 8.54
C ALA A 26 5.31 -14.42 7.49
N ALA A 27 5.67 -14.47 6.20
CA ALA A 27 4.79 -14.08 5.10
C ALA A 27 3.48 -14.87 5.10
N GLY A 28 3.52 -16.19 5.34
CA GLY A 28 2.32 -17.03 5.44
C GLY A 28 1.46 -16.78 6.69
N LYS A 29 1.94 -15.97 7.64
CA LYS A 29 1.20 -15.57 8.85
C LYS A 29 0.70 -14.13 8.79
N ILE A 30 0.99 -13.38 7.73
CA ILE A 30 0.43 -12.03 7.53
C ILE A 30 -1.08 -12.16 7.37
N GLY A 31 -1.81 -11.41 8.20
CA GLY A 31 -3.26 -11.26 8.11
C GLY A 31 -3.61 -9.85 7.62
N ILE A 32 -4.66 -9.74 6.81
CA ILE A 32 -5.20 -8.45 6.38
C ILE A 32 -6.12 -7.92 7.48
N ASN A 33 -5.97 -6.63 7.81
CA ASN A 33 -6.95 -5.93 8.63
C ASN A 33 -7.94 -5.19 7.72
N ASP A 34 -9.06 -5.83 7.40
CA ASP A 34 -10.10 -5.26 6.54
C ASP A 34 -10.75 -4.00 7.13
N LYS A 35 -10.53 -3.74 8.42
CA LYS A 35 -11.03 -2.60 9.17
C LYS A 35 -9.95 -1.58 9.50
N ILE A 36 -8.81 -1.62 8.79
CA ILE A 36 -7.69 -0.70 9.05
C ILE A 36 -8.14 0.77 8.98
N LEU A 37 -9.07 1.09 8.08
CA LEU A 37 -9.61 2.44 7.89
C LEU A 37 -10.60 2.89 8.97
N ASP A 38 -11.06 1.99 9.85
CA ASP A 38 -11.89 2.35 11.02
C ASP A 38 -11.05 3.06 12.10
N ASP A 39 -9.71 2.93 12.05
CA ASP A 39 -8.81 3.59 12.99
C ASP A 39 -8.74 5.11 12.68
N PRO A 40 -9.08 5.99 13.64
CA PRO A 40 -9.14 7.43 13.44
C PRO A 40 -7.86 8.05 12.85
N LYS A 41 -6.69 7.42 13.06
CA LYS A 41 -5.42 7.95 12.51
C LYS A 41 -5.39 7.95 10.97
N TYR A 42 -6.22 7.15 10.32
CA TYR A 42 -6.33 7.11 8.86
C TYR A 42 -7.39 8.07 8.31
N LYS A 43 -8.17 8.79 9.13
CA LYS A 43 -9.16 9.76 8.62
C LYS A 43 -8.55 10.75 7.62
N LEU A 44 -7.35 11.23 7.90
CA LEU A 44 -6.70 12.29 7.10
C LEU A 44 -6.19 11.83 5.73
N ILE A 45 -6.14 10.52 5.45
CA ILE A 45 -5.69 10.03 4.13
C ILE A 45 -6.65 10.46 3.01
N PHE A 46 -7.89 10.82 3.35
CA PHE A 46 -8.93 11.28 2.42
C PHE A 46 -9.02 12.80 2.29
N SER A 47 -8.08 13.55 2.86
CA SER A 47 -8.07 15.02 2.78
C SER A 47 -7.91 15.52 1.35
N VAL A 48 -7.12 14.82 0.52
CA VAL A 48 -6.94 15.16 -0.90
C VAL A 48 -8.22 14.91 -1.69
N GLU A 49 -8.94 13.83 -1.37
CA GLU A 49 -10.26 13.53 -1.95
C GLU A 49 -11.27 14.62 -1.60
N ALA A 50 -11.32 15.05 -0.34
CA ALA A 50 -12.20 16.15 0.09
C ALA A 50 -11.90 17.46 -0.66
N VAL A 51 -10.62 17.79 -0.86
CA VAL A 51 -10.22 18.94 -1.68
C VAL A 51 -10.70 18.76 -3.12
N ASN A 52 -10.49 17.58 -3.71
CA ASN A 52 -10.89 17.30 -5.08
C ASN A 52 -12.41 17.35 -5.29
N GLU A 53 -13.23 16.96 -4.31
CA GLU A 53 -14.69 17.10 -4.37
C GLU A 53 -15.09 18.58 -4.44
N LEU A 54 -14.56 19.42 -3.55
CA LEU A 54 -14.80 20.87 -3.58
C LEU A 54 -14.40 21.48 -4.93
N VAL A 55 -13.26 21.06 -5.50
CA VAL A 55 -12.83 21.53 -6.82
C VAL A 55 -13.79 21.10 -7.92
N LYS A 56 -14.29 19.87 -7.89
CA LYS A 56 -15.30 19.39 -8.85
C LYS A 56 -16.61 20.15 -8.73
N ASP A 57 -16.96 20.60 -7.52
CA ASP A 57 -18.13 21.45 -7.25
C ASP A 57 -17.93 22.92 -7.63
N GLY A 58 -16.76 23.27 -8.18
CA GLY A 58 -16.45 24.58 -8.73
C GLY A 58 -15.67 25.51 -7.80
N VAL A 59 -15.25 25.04 -6.63
CA VAL A 59 -14.39 25.81 -5.72
C VAL A 59 -12.97 25.89 -6.31
N PRO A 60 -12.34 27.07 -6.40
CA PRO A 60 -10.94 27.15 -6.80
C PRO A 60 -10.06 26.31 -5.89
N PHE A 61 -9.08 25.59 -6.45
CA PHE A 61 -8.23 24.65 -5.72
C PHE A 61 -7.64 25.23 -4.42
N ARG A 62 -7.17 26.47 -4.46
CA ARG A 62 -6.59 27.14 -3.29
C ARG A 62 -7.60 27.29 -2.15
N ASP A 63 -8.83 27.65 -2.48
CA ASP A 63 -9.89 27.87 -1.50
C ASP A 63 -10.38 26.53 -0.94
N ALA A 64 -10.50 25.50 -1.79
CA ALA A 64 -10.80 24.13 -1.38
C ALA A 64 -9.75 23.60 -0.39
N TYR A 65 -8.47 23.80 -0.69
CA TYR A 65 -7.36 23.42 0.18
C TYR A 65 -7.44 24.10 1.55
N GLN A 66 -7.69 25.42 1.57
CA GLN A 66 -7.84 26.18 2.82
C GLN A 66 -9.05 25.72 3.64
N GLN A 67 -10.18 25.46 2.99
CA GLN A 67 -11.38 24.96 3.66
C GLN A 67 -11.16 23.62 4.34
N VAL A 68 -10.55 22.66 3.63
CA VAL A 68 -10.25 21.34 4.21
C VAL A 68 -9.22 21.44 5.33
N ALA A 69 -8.18 22.26 5.18
CA ALA A 69 -7.21 22.49 6.24
C ALA A 69 -7.89 23.05 7.52
N GLN A 70 -8.81 24.00 7.36
CA GLN A 70 -9.57 24.56 8.48
C GLN A 70 -10.43 23.52 9.19
N GLN A 71 -11.13 22.66 8.44
CA GLN A 71 -11.94 21.55 8.98
C GLN A 71 -11.08 20.55 9.77
N ILE A 72 -9.83 20.33 9.33
CA ILE A 72 -8.90 19.46 10.05
C ILE A 72 -8.45 20.12 11.35
N GLU A 73 -8.13 21.42 11.32
CA GLU A 73 -7.68 22.18 12.49
C GLU A 73 -8.75 22.29 13.58
N ASP A 74 -10.02 22.49 13.18
CA ASP A 74 -11.14 22.62 14.13
C ASP A 74 -11.80 21.28 14.52
N GLY A 75 -11.35 20.17 13.91
CA GLY A 75 -11.83 18.83 14.19
C GLY A 75 -13.19 18.48 13.58
N SER A 76 -13.74 19.32 12.70
CA SER A 76 -14.99 19.06 11.96
C SER A 76 -14.82 18.22 10.69
N PHE A 77 -13.57 17.90 10.32
CA PHE A 77 -13.27 17.12 9.13
C PHE A 77 -13.88 15.71 9.18
N GLU A 78 -14.81 15.46 8.27
CA GLU A 78 -15.35 14.13 8.01
C GLU A 78 -14.92 13.67 6.61
N PRO A 79 -14.24 12.51 6.50
CA PRO A 79 -13.73 12.05 5.24
C PRO A 79 -14.87 11.63 4.30
N PRO A 80 -14.72 11.84 2.98
CA PRO A 80 -15.67 11.35 2.00
C PRO A 80 -15.80 9.82 2.08
N THR A 81 -17.03 9.32 2.19
CA THR A 81 -17.32 7.89 2.40
C THR A 81 -17.50 7.09 1.11
N LYS A 82 -17.63 7.76 -0.04
CA LYS A 82 -17.84 7.13 -1.35
C LYS A 82 -16.78 7.56 -2.34
N LEU A 83 -15.83 6.67 -2.55
CA LEU A 83 -14.73 6.86 -3.48
C LEU A 83 -15.11 6.34 -4.87
N ASN A 84 -15.41 7.24 -5.80
CA ASN A 84 -15.71 6.90 -7.20
C ASN A 84 -14.45 7.02 -8.07
N HIS A 85 -13.36 6.32 -7.72
CA HIS A 85 -12.15 6.34 -8.55
C HIS A 85 -12.27 5.36 -9.71
N THR A 86 -12.10 5.86 -10.93
CA THR A 86 -12.02 5.05 -12.15
C THR A 86 -10.59 4.84 -12.62
N HIS A 87 -9.63 5.60 -12.05
CA HIS A 87 -8.22 5.56 -12.44
C HIS A 87 -7.59 4.20 -12.11
N GLU A 88 -6.86 3.62 -13.05
CA GLU A 88 -6.14 2.36 -12.84
C GLU A 88 -5.11 2.52 -11.70
N GLY A 89 -5.04 1.53 -10.80
CA GLY A 89 -4.17 1.55 -9.63
C GLY A 89 -4.72 2.34 -8.43
N SER A 90 -5.92 2.94 -8.55
CA SER A 90 -6.59 3.57 -7.41
C SER A 90 -7.28 2.54 -6.51
N ILE A 91 -7.63 2.95 -5.28
CA ILE A 91 -8.35 2.10 -4.31
C ILE A 91 -9.67 1.52 -4.85
N GLY A 92 -10.31 2.19 -5.82
CA GLY A 92 -11.53 1.72 -6.49
C GLY A 92 -11.28 0.89 -7.76
N ASN A 93 -10.04 0.84 -8.26
CA ASN A 93 -9.67 0.12 -9.48
C ASN A 93 -8.21 -0.36 -9.38
N LEU A 94 -7.95 -1.33 -8.50
CA LEU A 94 -6.61 -1.81 -8.16
C LEU A 94 -5.91 -2.58 -9.30
N ARG A 95 -6.67 -3.05 -10.31
CA ARG A 95 -6.16 -3.90 -11.40
C ARG A 95 -5.54 -5.22 -10.91
N ASN A 96 -6.11 -5.80 -9.85
CA ASN A 96 -5.58 -7.03 -9.23
C ASN A 96 -5.60 -8.22 -10.19
N GLU A 97 -6.58 -8.30 -11.09
CA GLU A 97 -6.69 -9.37 -12.08
C GLU A 97 -5.53 -9.27 -13.09
N GLU A 98 -5.28 -8.08 -13.65
CA GLU A 98 -4.19 -7.84 -14.59
C GLU A 98 -2.81 -8.06 -13.95
N ILE A 99 -2.66 -7.68 -12.68
CA ILE A 99 -1.43 -7.95 -11.92
C ILE A 99 -1.21 -9.46 -11.76
N ALA A 100 -2.26 -10.22 -11.45
CA ALA A 100 -2.18 -11.67 -11.30
C ALA A 100 -1.88 -12.37 -12.64
N GLU A 101 -2.51 -11.94 -13.74
CA GLU A 101 -2.22 -12.43 -15.08
C GLU A 101 -0.76 -12.22 -15.46
N ARG A 102 -0.26 -10.99 -15.30
CA ARG A 102 1.13 -10.66 -15.60
C ARG A 102 2.12 -11.46 -14.75
N LEU A 103 1.80 -11.68 -13.48
CA LEU A 103 2.60 -12.55 -12.61
C LEU A 103 2.63 -13.98 -13.15
N ASN A 104 1.48 -14.54 -13.53
CA ASN A 104 1.39 -15.90 -14.07
C ASN A 104 2.21 -16.06 -15.35
N GLU A 105 2.15 -15.09 -16.27
CA GLU A 105 2.95 -15.08 -17.50
C GLU A 105 4.46 -15.13 -17.20
N VAL A 106 4.93 -14.29 -16.27
CA VAL A 106 6.34 -14.27 -15.86
C VAL A 106 6.73 -15.60 -15.23
N MET A 107 5.88 -16.16 -14.37
CA MET A 107 6.15 -17.43 -13.69
C MET A 107 6.22 -18.63 -14.63
N LEU A 108 5.54 -18.59 -15.78
CA LEU A 108 5.68 -19.62 -16.82
C LEU A 108 7.09 -19.65 -17.43
N ASN A 109 7.78 -18.51 -17.47
CA ASN A 109 9.16 -18.43 -17.99
C ASN A 109 10.23 -18.93 -17.01
N PHE A 110 9.87 -19.16 -15.75
CA PHE A 110 10.78 -19.70 -14.72
C PHE A 110 10.67 -21.22 -14.54
N LYS A 111 9.80 -21.88 -15.30
CA LYS A 111 9.69 -23.35 -15.33
C LYS A 111 10.71 -23.99 -16.25
#